data_AF-A0A031K6R1-F1
#
_entry.id   AF-A0A031K6R1-F1
#
_cell.length_a   1.000
_cell.length_b   1.000
_cell.length_c   1.000
_cell.angle_alpha   90.00
_cell.angle_beta   90.00
_cell.angle_gamma   90.00
#
_symmetry.space_group_name_H-M   'P 1'
#
loop_
_entity.id
_entity.type
_entity.pdbx_description
1 polymer ?
#
loop_
_entity_poly.entity_id
_entity_poly.type
_entity_poly.pdbx_seq_one_letter_code
_entity_poly.pdbx_strand_id
1 'polypeptide(L)'
;MTTAPDPSTVKRALSAHAAIGLIAGALLYIVSLTGTIAVFYAELQRAEQDKAPEMATIAPVAVQRGVEAALKAEQGGPVTTHLYVHMPVEELPRTTITTDTRAIHVAADGRLANAEEIGWSDFLVELHYTLNLPALVGMSIVGILGVMMLALSLTGVIAHPRIFRDAFLLRARNQTGLGLADWHNRMSVWSLPFTVAVALTGAVIGLGSLTAYAIASLDHGGDMEAMYQPPFRRGGQARQARRSGAQRGGSARLHGAALSASDDHLRDDPRSADARPGGSGVRAPRKAPDLR
;
A
#
# COMPACT_ATOMS: atom_id res chain seq x y z
N MET A 1 41.86 39.70 -15.29
CA MET A 1 41.75 40.10 -13.87
C MET A 1 41.13 38.93 -13.12
N THR A 2 41.95 38.11 -12.47
CA THR A 2 41.47 37.01 -11.62
C THR A 2 41.29 37.58 -10.23
N THR A 3 40.11 38.13 -9.95
CA THR A 3 39.79 38.62 -8.60
C THR A 3 39.59 37.39 -7.71
N ALA A 4 40.61 37.07 -6.91
CA ALA A 4 40.46 36.07 -5.86
C ALA A 4 39.29 36.50 -4.94
N PRO A 5 38.43 35.57 -4.51
CA PRO A 5 37.31 35.89 -3.63
C PRO A 5 37.81 36.48 -2.30
N ASP A 6 37.08 37.45 -1.76
CA ASP A 6 37.41 38.09 -0.49
C ASP A 6 37.51 37.07 0.66
N PRO A 7 38.53 37.16 1.55
CA PRO A 7 38.72 36.20 2.65
C PRO A 7 37.50 36.03 3.55
N SER A 8 36.70 37.08 3.76
CA SER A 8 35.46 36.99 4.54
C SER A 8 34.39 36.16 3.81
N THR A 9 34.33 36.26 2.48
CA THR A 9 33.44 35.44 1.64
C THR A 9 33.82 33.96 1.74
N VAL A 10 35.11 33.64 1.66
CA VAL A 10 35.60 32.25 1.81
C VAL A 10 35.27 31.70 3.20
N LYS A 11 35.51 32.47 4.26
CA LYS A 11 35.18 32.06 5.63
C LYS A 11 33.68 31.80 5.81
N ARG A 12 32.81 32.68 5.29
CA ARG A 12 31.35 32.52 5.35
C ARG A 12 30.88 31.29 4.58
N ALA A 13 31.45 31.04 3.39
CA ALA A 13 31.13 29.85 2.61
C ALA A 13 31.52 28.55 3.33
N LEU A 14 32.71 28.51 3.95
CA LEU A 14 33.16 27.36 4.76
C LEU A 14 32.24 27.13 5.97
N SER A 15 31.84 28.19 6.68
CA SER A 15 30.91 28.08 7.80
C SER A 15 29.53 27.58 7.35
N ALA A 16 29.01 28.08 6.22
CA ALA A 16 27.74 27.61 5.66
C ALA A 16 27.82 26.13 5.24
N HIS A 17 28.91 25.72 4.60
CA HIS A 17 29.13 24.33 4.21
C HIS A 17 29.16 23.40 5.43
N ALA A 18 29.88 23.79 6.50
CA ALA A 18 29.92 23.02 7.74
C ALA A 18 28.55 22.92 8.40
N ALA A 19 27.76 24.01 8.43
CA ALA A 19 26.42 24.01 8.99
C ALA A 19 25.46 23.10 8.19
N ILE A 20 25.48 23.18 6.86
CA ILE A 20 24.66 22.33 5.98
C ILE A 20 25.06 20.87 6.16
N GLY A 21 26.37 20.57 6.18
CA GLY A 21 26.89 19.22 6.39
C GLY A 21 26.48 18.64 7.74
N LEU A 22 26.47 19.46 8.80
CA LEU A 22 26.04 19.04 10.13
C LEU A 22 24.54 18.71 10.17
N ILE A 23 23.70 19.56 9.58
CA ILE A 23 22.25 19.33 9.53
C ILE A 23 21.92 18.08 8.69
N ALA A 24 22.49 17.99 7.48
CA ALA A 24 22.29 16.84 6.61
C ALA A 24 22.80 15.54 7.26
N GLY A 25 23.97 15.61 7.92
CA GLY A 25 24.53 14.50 8.68
C GLY A 25 23.64 14.06 9.84
N ALA A 26 23.04 15.00 10.58
CA ALA A 26 22.11 14.69 11.66
C ALA A 26 20.84 14.00 11.15
N LEU A 27 20.28 14.48 10.03
CA LEU A 27 19.11 13.84 9.41
C LEU A 27 19.44 12.44 8.87
N LEU A 28 20.57 12.29 8.15
CA LEU A 28 21.05 10.99 7.69
C LEU A 28 21.31 10.04 8.84
N TYR A 29 21.83 10.53 9.97
CA TYR A 29 22.01 9.71 11.17
C TYR A 29 20.68 9.19 11.71
N ILE A 30 19.66 10.06 11.83
CA ILE A 30 18.32 9.64 12.28
C ILE A 30 17.77 8.57 11.34
N VAL A 31 17.75 8.82 10.03
CA VAL A 31 17.22 7.89 9.03
C VAL A 31 17.98 6.56 9.04
N SER A 32 19.31 6.60 9.14
CA SER A 32 20.14 5.38 9.16
C SER A 32 19.95 4.59 10.44
N LEU A 33 19.86 5.26 11.58
CA LEU A 33 19.64 4.64 12.88
C LEU A 33 18.26 3.98 12.93
N THR A 34 17.22 4.70 12.56
CA THR A 34 15.84 4.16 12.55
C THR A 34 15.71 3.03 11.54
N GLY A 35 16.34 3.15 10.37
CA GLY A 35 16.36 2.08 9.37
C GLY A 35 17.04 0.81 9.87
N THR A 36 18.14 0.95 10.61
CA THR A 36 18.83 -0.19 11.23
C THR A 36 17.95 -0.87 12.27
N ILE A 37 17.23 -0.10 13.08
CA ILE A 37 16.30 -0.64 14.09
C ILE A 37 15.09 -1.30 13.40
N ALA A 38 14.58 -0.70 12.31
CA ALA A 38 13.43 -1.19 11.57
C ALA A 38 13.66 -2.53 10.86
N VAL A 39 14.90 -3.00 10.71
CA VAL A 39 15.18 -4.38 10.27
C VAL A 39 14.54 -5.40 11.21
N PHE A 40 14.42 -5.07 12.51
CA PHE A 40 13.79 -5.91 13.53
C PHE A 40 12.30 -5.57 13.73
N TYR A 41 11.64 -5.01 12.73
CA TYR A 41 10.26 -4.54 12.87
C TYR A 41 9.32 -5.64 13.35
N ALA A 42 9.41 -6.85 12.79
CA ALA A 42 8.56 -7.97 13.18
C ALA A 42 8.79 -8.39 14.65
N GLU A 43 10.05 -8.45 15.07
CA GLU A 43 10.45 -8.79 16.43
C GLU A 43 10.03 -7.71 17.43
N LEU A 44 10.16 -6.43 17.06
CA LEU A 44 9.71 -5.31 17.87
C LEU A 44 8.18 -5.33 18.02
N GLN A 45 7.46 -5.50 16.90
CA GLN A 45 6.01 -5.60 16.89
C GLN A 45 5.52 -6.80 17.74
N ARG A 46 6.26 -7.91 17.73
CA ARG A 46 5.95 -9.10 18.53
C ARG A 46 6.23 -8.86 20.01
N ALA A 47 7.34 -8.19 20.34
CA ALA A 47 7.70 -7.85 21.70
C ALA A 47 6.75 -6.80 22.33
N GLU A 48 6.21 -5.88 21.53
CA GLU A 48 5.24 -4.87 21.95
C GLU A 48 3.90 -5.49 22.40
N GLN A 49 3.59 -6.69 21.90
CA GLN A 49 2.30 -7.36 22.13
C GLN A 49 2.48 -8.78 22.69
N ASP A 50 3.19 -8.88 23.81
CA ASP A 50 3.51 -10.12 24.52
C ASP A 50 2.31 -11.05 24.81
N LYS A 51 1.11 -10.50 24.95
CA LYS A 51 -0.13 -11.22 25.27
C LYS A 51 -0.93 -11.66 24.04
N ALA A 52 -0.50 -11.30 22.83
CA ALA A 52 -1.19 -11.72 21.62
C ALA A 52 -1.12 -13.25 21.43
N PRO A 53 -2.20 -13.92 20.98
CA PRO A 53 -2.16 -15.35 20.71
C PRO A 53 -1.18 -15.68 19.59
N GLU A 54 -0.27 -16.63 19.86
CA GLU A 54 0.67 -17.13 18.87
C GLU A 54 0.32 -18.55 18.41
N MET A 55 0.47 -18.80 17.11
CA MET A 55 0.25 -20.08 16.46
C MET A 55 1.05 -20.17 15.15
N ALA A 56 1.55 -21.36 14.83
CA ALA A 56 2.24 -21.60 13.56
C ALA A 56 1.26 -21.80 12.39
N THR A 57 0.07 -22.32 12.67
CA THR A 57 -0.98 -22.54 11.67
C THR A 57 -2.36 -22.29 12.28
N ILE A 58 -3.34 -21.99 11.42
CA ILE A 58 -4.74 -21.78 11.82
C ILE A 58 -5.66 -22.52 10.84
N ALA A 59 -6.70 -23.16 11.37
CA ALA A 59 -7.67 -23.88 10.54
C ALA A 59 -8.54 -22.88 9.73
N PRO A 60 -8.88 -23.17 8.46
CA PRO A 60 -9.71 -22.26 7.66
C PRO A 60 -11.06 -21.91 8.31
N VAL A 61 -11.67 -22.85 9.02
CA VAL A 61 -12.92 -22.64 9.77
C VAL A 61 -12.75 -21.70 10.96
N ALA A 62 -11.56 -21.62 11.56
CA ALA A 62 -11.27 -20.66 12.63
C ALA A 62 -11.09 -19.25 12.05
N VAL A 63 -10.40 -19.12 10.91
CA VAL A 63 -10.28 -17.84 10.18
C VAL A 63 -11.66 -17.30 9.80
N GLN A 64 -12.51 -18.14 9.20
CA GLN A 64 -13.88 -17.74 8.82
C GLN A 64 -14.67 -17.23 10.02
N ARG A 65 -14.61 -17.95 11.15
CA ARG A 65 -15.27 -17.53 12.40
C ARG A 65 -14.73 -16.20 12.93
N GLY A 66 -13.42 -15.99 12.85
CA GLY A 66 -12.80 -14.71 13.23
C GLY A 66 -13.29 -13.55 12.36
N VAL A 67 -13.36 -13.75 11.04
CA VAL A 67 -13.86 -12.74 10.09
C VAL A 67 -15.33 -12.40 10.37
N GLU A 68 -16.18 -13.42 10.53
CA GLU A 68 -17.59 -13.22 10.87
C GLU A 68 -17.76 -12.48 12.20
N ALA A 69 -16.94 -12.81 13.21
CA ALA A 69 -16.96 -12.14 14.50
C ALA A 69 -16.49 -10.68 14.39
N ALA A 70 -15.45 -10.39 13.61
CA ALA A 70 -14.95 -9.03 13.39
C ALA A 70 -16.00 -8.17 12.68
N LEU A 71 -16.58 -8.67 11.58
CA LEU A 71 -17.66 -7.98 10.86
C LEU A 71 -18.91 -7.79 11.72
N LYS A 72 -19.24 -8.77 12.57
CA LYS A 72 -20.35 -8.65 13.53
C LYS A 72 -20.08 -7.56 14.56
N ALA A 73 -18.86 -7.43 15.05
CA ALA A 73 -18.46 -6.39 16.00
C ALA A 73 -18.50 -4.96 15.40
N GLU A 74 -18.50 -4.86 14.07
CA GLU A 74 -18.62 -3.60 13.32
C GLU A 74 -20.05 -3.31 12.84
N GLN A 75 -21.02 -4.18 13.13
CA GLN A 75 -22.42 -3.97 12.74
C GLN A 75 -22.97 -2.67 13.36
N GLY A 76 -23.47 -1.79 12.51
CA GLY A 76 -23.98 -0.47 12.90
C GLY A 76 -22.96 0.67 12.72
N GLY A 77 -21.71 0.36 12.37
CA GLY A 77 -20.70 1.33 11.96
C GLY A 77 -20.69 1.61 10.44
N PRO A 78 -19.71 2.39 9.96
CA PRO A 78 -19.44 2.55 8.54
C PRO A 78 -19.22 1.19 7.85
N VAL A 79 -19.62 1.08 6.58
CA VAL A 79 -19.44 -0.16 5.83
C VAL A 79 -17.95 -0.41 5.58
N THR A 80 -17.46 -1.56 6.03
CA THR A 80 -16.10 -2.02 5.75
C THR A 80 -15.94 -2.35 4.26
N THR A 81 -15.04 -1.64 3.62
CA THR A 81 -14.66 -1.73 2.20
C THR A 81 -13.40 -2.57 1.98
N HIS A 82 -12.44 -2.55 2.91
CA HIS A 82 -11.24 -3.38 2.87
C HIS A 82 -11.17 -4.29 4.09
N LEU A 83 -10.92 -5.57 3.82
CA LEU A 83 -10.74 -6.61 4.82
C LEU A 83 -9.53 -7.45 4.40
N TYR A 84 -8.51 -7.46 5.25
CA TYR A 84 -7.33 -8.28 5.08
C TYR A 84 -7.22 -9.27 6.23
N VAL A 85 -6.80 -10.49 5.92
CA VAL A 85 -6.46 -11.50 6.91
C VAL A 85 -4.98 -11.78 6.77
N HIS A 86 -4.22 -11.40 7.80
CA HIS A 86 -2.82 -11.75 7.93
C HIS A 86 -2.74 -13.12 8.55
N MET A 87 -2.25 -14.09 7.77
CA MET A 87 -2.04 -15.46 8.23
C MET A 87 -0.77 -15.54 9.09
N PRO A 88 -0.67 -16.51 10.01
CA PRO A 88 0.53 -16.66 10.82
C PRO A 88 1.70 -17.04 9.92
N VAL A 89 2.82 -16.36 10.12
CA VAL A 89 4.12 -16.62 9.49
C VAL A 89 5.18 -16.78 10.59
N GLU A 90 6.40 -17.19 10.23
CA GLU A 90 7.43 -17.50 11.23
C GLU A 90 7.82 -16.26 12.05
N GLU A 91 7.94 -15.10 11.42
CA GLU A 91 8.37 -13.84 12.04
C GLU A 91 7.25 -13.21 12.90
N LEU A 92 6.00 -13.40 12.48
CA LEU A 92 4.79 -12.93 13.14
C LEU A 92 3.80 -14.11 13.23
N PRO A 93 3.98 -15.01 14.22
CA PRO A 93 3.20 -16.24 14.32
C PRO A 93 1.81 -15.96 14.91
N ARG A 94 1.04 -15.06 14.30
CA ARG A 94 -0.27 -14.63 14.77
C ARG A 94 -1.18 -14.34 13.60
N THR A 95 -2.48 -14.52 13.81
CA THR A 95 -3.50 -14.13 12.84
C THR A 95 -4.07 -12.78 13.21
N THR A 96 -4.04 -11.82 12.30
CA THR A 96 -4.64 -10.49 12.48
C THR A 96 -5.66 -10.25 11.37
N ILE A 97 -6.85 -9.80 11.76
CA ILE A 97 -7.86 -9.30 10.83
C ILE A 97 -7.79 -7.78 10.85
N THR A 98 -7.54 -7.20 9.69
CA THR A 98 -7.47 -5.75 9.50
C THR A 98 -8.66 -5.30 8.66
N THR A 99 -9.46 -4.40 9.23
CA THR A 99 -10.56 -3.70 8.55
C THR A 99 -10.16 -2.25 8.31
N ASP A 100 -11.04 -1.47 7.67
CA ASP A 100 -10.83 -0.02 7.53
C ASP A 100 -10.79 0.72 8.89
N THR A 101 -11.29 0.11 9.98
CA THR A 101 -11.43 0.80 11.27
C THR A 101 -10.53 0.25 12.38
N ARG A 102 -10.08 -1.00 12.27
CA ARG A 102 -9.29 -1.65 13.32
C ARG A 102 -8.48 -2.81 12.78
N ALA A 103 -7.42 -3.15 13.51
CA ALA A 103 -6.74 -4.43 13.40
C ALA A 103 -6.92 -5.21 14.71
N ILE A 104 -7.29 -6.49 14.61
CA ILE A 104 -7.57 -7.34 15.77
C ILE A 104 -6.98 -8.74 15.60
N HIS A 105 -6.34 -9.25 16.64
CA HIS A 105 -5.80 -10.60 16.63
C HIS A 105 -6.88 -11.65 16.82
N VAL A 106 -6.63 -12.84 16.28
CA VAL A 106 -7.54 -13.99 16.33
C VAL A 106 -6.84 -15.16 17.00
N ALA A 107 -7.52 -15.78 17.96
CA ALA A 107 -7.05 -17.01 18.61
C ALA A 107 -7.21 -18.22 17.69
N ALA A 108 -6.48 -19.31 17.97
CA ALA A 108 -6.49 -20.52 17.15
C ALA A 108 -7.88 -21.16 16.97
N ASP A 109 -8.81 -20.89 17.89
CA ASP A 109 -10.20 -21.34 17.85
C ASP A 109 -11.14 -20.40 17.07
N GLY A 110 -10.65 -19.28 16.53
CA GLY A 110 -11.43 -18.30 15.77
C GLY A 110 -12.10 -17.22 16.63
N ARG A 111 -11.82 -17.14 17.94
CA ARG A 111 -12.29 -16.03 18.77
C ARG A 111 -11.42 -14.79 18.55
N LEU A 112 -12.05 -13.62 18.60
CA LEU A 112 -11.34 -12.35 18.67
C LEU A 112 -10.57 -12.26 19.99
N ALA A 113 -9.32 -11.82 19.91
CA ALA A 113 -8.43 -11.60 21.03
C ALA A 113 -8.24 -10.10 21.26
N ASN A 114 -7.01 -9.67 21.53
CA ASN A 114 -6.63 -8.28 21.70
C ASN A 114 -6.53 -7.53 20.36
N ALA A 115 -6.78 -6.22 20.42
CA ALA A 115 -6.52 -5.31 19.32
C ALA A 115 -5.02 -5.27 19.00
N GLU A 116 -4.70 -4.94 17.75
CA GLU A 116 -3.33 -4.64 17.36
C GLU A 116 -2.95 -3.24 17.88
N GLU A 117 -1.88 -3.19 18.66
CA GLU A 117 -1.32 -1.98 19.27
C GLU A 117 0.19 -2.02 19.05
N ILE A 118 0.64 -1.30 18.03
CA ILE A 118 2.03 -1.35 17.53
C ILE A 118 2.62 0.05 17.38
N GLY A 119 2.20 0.97 18.24
CA GLY A 119 2.45 2.41 18.10
C GLY A 119 3.93 2.78 18.13
N TRP A 120 4.76 2.06 18.88
CA TRP A 120 6.21 2.31 18.85
C TRP A 120 6.84 1.84 17.54
N SER A 121 6.44 0.67 17.06
CA SER A 121 6.91 0.10 15.80
C SER A 121 6.51 0.99 14.61
N ASP A 122 5.27 1.47 14.59
CA ASP A 122 4.76 2.41 13.58
C ASP A 122 5.51 3.74 13.63
N PHE A 123 5.70 4.33 14.81
CA PHE A 123 6.46 5.57 14.98
C PHE A 123 7.88 5.47 14.41
N LEU A 124 8.57 4.35 14.65
CA LEU A 124 9.93 4.13 14.13
C LEU A 124 9.97 4.06 12.61
N VAL A 125 9.01 3.35 12.01
CA VAL A 125 8.89 3.24 10.55
C VAL A 125 8.53 4.59 9.94
N GLU A 126 7.59 5.32 10.53
CA GLU A 126 7.20 6.66 10.06
C GLU A 126 8.37 7.66 10.21
N LEU A 127 9.15 7.56 11.29
CA LEU A 127 10.37 8.36 11.44
C LEU A 127 11.41 8.05 10.35
N HIS A 128 11.51 6.80 9.90
CA HIS A 128 12.44 6.40 8.85
C HIS A 128 12.01 6.87 7.45
N TYR A 129 10.73 6.67 7.09
CA TYR A 129 10.22 6.97 5.75
C TYR A 129 9.85 8.44 5.55
N THR A 130 9.27 9.08 6.56
CA THR A 130 8.69 10.42 6.44
C THR A 130 9.24 11.42 7.46
N LEU A 131 10.16 11.01 8.34
CA LEU A 131 10.60 11.83 9.48
C LEU A 131 9.45 12.26 10.40
N ASN A 132 8.33 11.50 10.44
CA ASN A 132 7.08 11.91 11.09
C ASN A 132 6.52 13.25 10.57
N LEU A 133 6.83 13.60 9.33
CA LEU A 133 6.26 14.75 8.63
C LEU A 133 5.15 14.29 7.67
N PRO A 134 4.31 15.21 7.16
CA PRO A 134 3.35 14.88 6.12
C PRO A 134 4.02 14.13 4.97
N ALA A 135 3.41 13.01 4.56
CA ALA A 135 4.06 11.99 3.73
C ALA A 135 4.82 12.55 2.52
N LEU A 136 4.23 13.49 1.79
CA LEU A 136 4.85 14.11 0.61
C LEU A 136 6.15 14.86 0.97
N VAL A 137 6.14 15.63 2.06
CA VAL A 137 7.29 16.42 2.51
C VAL A 137 8.38 15.49 3.06
N GLY A 138 7.98 14.57 3.93
CA GLY A 138 8.88 13.61 4.56
C GLY A 138 9.62 12.74 3.54
N MET A 139 8.87 12.07 2.66
CA MET A 139 9.42 11.21 1.60
C MET A 139 10.34 11.97 0.66
N SER A 140 10.01 13.24 0.34
CA SER A 140 10.85 14.08 -0.51
C SER A 140 12.19 14.39 0.17
N ILE A 141 12.18 14.75 1.46
CA ILE A 141 13.41 15.02 2.22
C ILE A 141 14.27 13.77 2.29
N VAL A 142 13.70 12.64 2.72
CA VAL A 142 14.43 11.35 2.82
C VAL A 142 14.98 10.92 1.46
N GLY A 143 14.20 11.05 0.38
CA GLY A 143 14.65 10.76 -0.99
C GLY A 143 15.82 11.64 -1.44
N ILE A 144 15.77 12.95 -1.18
CA ILE A 144 16.88 13.87 -1.48
C ILE A 144 18.12 13.50 -0.68
N LEU A 145 17.97 13.18 0.61
CA LEU A 145 19.08 12.71 1.45
C LEU A 145 19.70 11.42 0.89
N GLY A 146 18.88 10.50 0.38
CA GLY A 146 19.34 9.30 -0.34
C GLY A 146 20.18 9.64 -1.58
N VAL A 147 19.72 10.57 -2.42
CA VAL A 147 20.48 11.04 -3.60
C VAL A 147 21.80 11.70 -3.18
N MET A 148 21.78 12.54 -2.15
CA MET A 148 22.98 13.18 -1.60
C MET A 148 23.97 12.13 -1.09
N MET A 149 23.51 11.12 -0.35
CA MET A 149 24.33 10.04 0.17
C MET A 149 24.95 9.21 -0.97
N LEU A 150 24.19 8.94 -2.03
CA LEU A 150 24.68 8.25 -3.21
C LEU A 150 25.75 9.08 -3.93
N ALA A 151 25.50 10.37 -4.16
CA ALA A 151 26.46 11.27 -4.78
C ALA A 151 27.77 11.38 -3.97
N LEU A 152 27.67 11.52 -2.65
CA LEU A 152 28.83 11.55 -1.74
C LEU A 152 29.61 10.23 -1.77
N SER A 153 28.92 9.10 -1.80
CA SER A 153 29.56 7.78 -1.86
C SER A 153 30.32 7.59 -3.18
N LEU A 154 29.69 7.89 -4.32
CA LEU A 154 30.29 7.75 -5.64
C LEU A 154 31.47 8.72 -5.84
N THR A 155 31.29 9.98 -5.45
CA THR A 155 32.37 10.99 -5.55
C THR A 155 33.53 10.67 -4.61
N GLY A 156 33.28 10.12 -3.42
CA GLY A 156 34.32 9.65 -2.50
C GLY A 156 35.19 8.55 -3.10
N VAL A 157 34.58 7.57 -3.78
CA VAL A 157 35.31 6.48 -4.47
C VAL A 157 36.17 7.04 -5.60
N ILE A 158 35.63 7.96 -6.40
CA ILE A 158 36.36 8.56 -7.53
C ILE A 158 37.52 9.44 -7.02
N ALA A 159 37.32 10.20 -5.96
CA ALA A 159 38.31 11.11 -5.40
C ALA A 159 39.48 10.39 -4.72
N HIS A 160 39.26 9.18 -4.20
CA HIS A 160 40.26 8.39 -3.48
C HIS A 160 40.54 7.05 -4.18
N PRO A 161 41.30 7.03 -5.30
CA PRO A 161 41.52 5.80 -6.08
C PRO A 161 42.32 4.72 -5.33
N ARG A 162 43.02 5.09 -4.24
CA ARG A 162 43.76 4.15 -3.38
C ARG A 162 42.96 3.65 -2.17
N ILE A 163 41.70 4.10 -2.01
CA ILE A 163 40.88 3.83 -0.83
C ILE A 163 40.73 2.32 -0.54
N PHE A 164 40.63 1.49 -1.58
CA PHE A 164 40.56 0.04 -1.44
C PHE A 164 41.87 -0.55 -0.91
N ARG A 165 43.03 -0.11 -1.42
CA ARG A 165 44.34 -0.59 -0.97
C ARG A 165 44.56 -0.22 0.49
N ASP A 166 44.23 1.02 0.83
CA ASP A 166 44.44 1.57 2.17
C ASP A 166 43.45 0.98 3.18
N ALA A 167 42.25 0.56 2.75
CA ALA A 167 41.26 -0.10 3.61
C ALA A 167 41.72 -1.46 4.15
N PHE A 168 42.50 -2.22 3.37
CA PHE A 168 43.00 -3.55 3.73
C PHE A 168 44.40 -3.53 4.37
N LEU A 169 45.10 -2.40 4.34
CA LEU A 169 46.38 -2.23 5.05
C LEU A 169 46.11 -1.87 6.51
N LEU A 170 46.08 -2.87 7.40
CA LEU A 170 45.92 -2.72 8.85
C LEU A 170 47.08 -1.92 9.48
N ARG A 171 47.00 -0.59 9.46
CA ARG A 171 47.90 0.29 10.20
C ARG A 171 47.28 0.70 11.53
N ALA A 172 47.15 -0.26 12.45
CA ALA A 172 46.47 -0.11 13.74
C ALA A 172 47.11 0.90 14.73
N ARG A 173 48.25 1.52 14.40
CA ARG A 173 48.95 2.45 15.29
C ARG A 173 49.37 3.71 14.55
N ASN A 174 48.66 4.81 14.79
CA ASN A 174 49.15 6.15 14.48
C ASN A 174 48.99 7.03 15.74
N GLN A 175 50.09 7.56 16.25
CA GLN A 175 50.16 8.25 17.55
C GLN A 175 49.83 9.75 17.47
N THR A 176 49.20 10.19 16.38
CA THR A 176 49.07 11.60 15.98
C THR A 176 47.62 12.12 15.96
N GLY A 177 46.67 11.41 16.58
CA GLY A 177 45.28 11.87 16.71
C GLY A 177 44.41 11.74 15.43
N LEU A 178 44.99 11.28 14.31
CA LEU A 178 44.30 11.06 13.03
C LEU A 178 43.53 9.71 12.95
N GLY A 179 43.45 8.97 14.05
CA GLY A 179 42.90 7.61 14.07
C GLY A 179 41.42 7.52 13.69
N LEU A 180 40.61 8.53 14.04
CA LEU A 180 39.17 8.52 13.73
C LEU A 180 38.91 8.69 12.22
N ALA A 181 39.68 9.54 11.55
CA ALA A 181 39.58 9.72 10.10
C ALA A 181 40.01 8.47 9.33
N ASP A 182 41.05 7.77 9.83
CA ASP A 182 41.47 6.48 9.27
C ASP A 182 40.38 5.42 9.45
N TRP A 183 39.76 5.33 10.64
CA TRP A 183 38.63 4.43 10.88
C TRP A 183 37.42 4.76 10.01
N HIS A 184 37.06 6.04 9.87
CA HIS A 184 35.97 6.46 9.00
C HIS A 184 36.23 6.05 7.55
N ASN A 185 37.42 6.32 7.01
CA ASN A 185 37.78 5.95 5.65
C ASN A 185 37.69 4.42 5.43
N ARG A 186 38.16 3.64 6.40
CA ARG A 186 38.15 2.17 6.33
C ARG A 186 36.74 1.60 6.44
N MET A 187 35.95 2.04 7.42
CA MET A 187 34.56 1.61 7.59
C MET A 187 33.73 1.98 6.37
N SER A 188 33.94 3.16 5.79
CA SER A 188 33.24 3.61 4.58
C SER A 188 33.50 2.70 3.38
N VAL A 189 34.70 2.13 3.24
CA VAL A 189 34.99 1.16 2.15
C VAL A 189 34.29 -0.16 2.39
N TRP A 190 34.32 -0.69 3.62
CA TRP A 190 33.70 -1.97 3.94
C TRP A 190 32.17 -1.90 3.85
N SER A 191 31.57 -0.78 4.25
CA SER A 191 30.13 -0.57 4.14
C SER A 191 29.68 -0.08 2.77
N LEU A 192 30.59 0.37 1.89
CA LEU A 192 30.28 0.97 0.59
C LEU A 192 29.19 0.27 -0.23
N PRO A 193 29.25 -1.07 -0.50
CA PRO A 193 28.22 -1.72 -1.31
C PRO A 193 26.82 -1.61 -0.66
N PHE A 194 26.76 -1.73 0.66
CA PHE A 194 25.52 -1.62 1.42
C PHE A 194 25.02 -0.17 1.46
N THR A 195 25.91 0.79 1.71
CA THR A 195 25.58 2.23 1.72
C THR A 195 25.05 2.68 0.36
N VAL A 196 25.65 2.23 -0.74
CA VAL A 196 25.17 2.53 -2.09
C VAL A 196 23.80 1.91 -2.33
N ALA A 197 23.60 0.64 -1.95
CA ALA A 197 22.31 -0.02 -2.11
C ALA A 197 21.20 0.68 -1.31
N VAL A 198 21.44 0.97 -0.03
CA VAL A 198 20.48 1.63 0.86
C VAL A 198 20.21 3.08 0.44
N ALA A 199 21.24 3.82 0.01
CA ALA A 199 21.07 5.17 -0.54
C ALA A 199 20.21 5.16 -1.80
N LEU A 200 20.46 4.19 -2.70
CA LEU A 200 19.71 4.04 -3.94
C LEU A 200 18.25 3.67 -3.65
N THR A 201 17.98 2.69 -2.78
CA THR A 201 16.60 2.32 -2.46
C THR A 201 15.85 3.47 -1.78
N GLY A 202 16.47 4.17 -0.83
CA GLY A 202 15.87 5.35 -0.20
C GLY A 202 15.56 6.46 -1.21
N ALA A 203 16.49 6.75 -2.13
CA ALA A 203 16.29 7.73 -3.19
C ALA A 203 15.14 7.35 -4.13
N VAL A 204 15.10 6.09 -4.58
CA VAL A 204 14.07 5.58 -5.49
C VAL A 204 12.70 5.58 -4.82
N ILE A 205 12.60 5.12 -3.57
CA ILE A 205 11.33 5.09 -2.84
C ILE A 205 10.83 6.52 -2.58
N GLY A 206 11.65 7.38 -1.97
CA GLY A 206 11.24 8.74 -1.61
C GLY A 206 10.86 9.59 -2.82
N LEU A 207 11.72 9.63 -3.84
CA LEU A 207 11.51 10.47 -5.03
C LEU A 207 10.56 9.81 -6.04
N GLY A 208 10.49 8.48 -6.08
CA GLY A 208 9.52 7.74 -6.87
C GLY A 208 8.09 7.97 -6.39
N SER A 209 7.86 7.98 -5.07
CA SER A 209 6.56 8.35 -4.49
C SER A 209 6.16 9.79 -4.83
N LEU A 210 7.10 10.74 -4.79
CA LEU A 210 6.85 12.11 -5.25
C LEU A 210 6.45 12.17 -6.73
N THR A 211 7.14 11.41 -7.58
CA THR A 211 6.84 11.33 -9.01
C THR A 211 5.47 10.72 -9.26
N ALA A 212 5.12 9.64 -8.56
CA ALA A 212 3.81 9.00 -8.65
C ALA A 212 2.69 9.95 -8.22
N TYR A 213 2.89 10.70 -7.12
CA TYR A 213 1.95 11.73 -6.68
C TYR A 213 1.76 12.82 -7.73
N ALA A 214 2.85 13.31 -8.33
CA ALA A 214 2.79 14.31 -9.39
C ALA A 214 1.98 13.81 -10.60
N ILE A 215 2.24 12.59 -11.07
CA ILE A 215 1.50 11.98 -12.19
C ILE A 215 0.01 11.84 -11.84
N ALA A 216 -0.33 11.31 -10.67
CA ALA A 216 -1.72 11.17 -10.22
C ALA A 216 -2.44 12.53 -10.12
N SER A 217 -1.75 13.57 -9.68
CA SER A 217 -2.32 14.92 -9.60
C SER A 217 -2.60 15.54 -10.98
N LEU A 218 -1.79 15.22 -11.99
CA LEU A 218 -1.88 15.80 -13.34
C LEU A 218 -2.83 15.02 -14.25
N ASP A 219 -2.85 13.69 -14.17
CA ASP A 219 -3.57 12.82 -15.11
C ASP A 219 -4.83 12.17 -14.51
N HIS A 220 -4.95 12.13 -13.17
CA HIS A 220 -6.06 11.46 -12.48
C HIS A 220 -6.84 12.39 -11.53
N GLY A 221 -6.67 13.71 -11.66
CA GLY A 221 -7.38 14.69 -10.84
C GLY A 221 -7.08 14.57 -9.34
N GLY A 222 -5.93 14.00 -8.97
CA GLY A 222 -5.53 13.76 -7.58
C GLY A 222 -5.98 12.41 -7.00
N ASP A 223 -6.63 11.53 -7.78
CA ASP A 223 -7.02 10.20 -7.33
C ASP A 223 -5.82 9.23 -7.35
N MET A 224 -5.13 9.15 -6.22
CA MET A 224 -4.00 8.23 -6.00
C MET A 224 -4.41 6.75 -6.14
N GLU A 225 -5.66 6.42 -5.84
CA GLU A 225 -6.19 5.05 -5.94
C GLU A 225 -6.28 4.62 -7.41
N ALA A 226 -6.67 5.54 -8.31
CA ALA A 226 -6.80 5.29 -9.74
C ALA A 226 -5.48 4.90 -10.44
N MET A 227 -4.34 5.34 -9.89
CA MET A 227 -2.98 5.01 -10.35
C MET A 227 -2.62 3.54 -10.05
N TYR A 228 -3.04 3.02 -8.90
CA TYR A 228 -2.70 1.67 -8.43
C TYR A 228 -3.79 0.62 -8.71
N GLN A 229 -4.95 1.01 -9.29
CA GLN A 229 -6.00 0.03 -9.59
C GLN A 229 -5.52 -1.05 -10.57
N PRO A 230 -5.61 -2.34 -10.20
CA PRO A 230 -5.31 -3.43 -11.11
C PRO A 230 -6.16 -3.34 -12.39
N PRO A 231 -5.65 -3.76 -13.56
CA PRO A 231 -6.36 -3.69 -14.85
C PRO A 231 -7.77 -4.32 -14.80
N PHE A 232 -7.96 -5.32 -13.94
CA PHE A 232 -9.22 -6.02 -13.74
C PHE A 232 -10.36 -5.13 -13.20
N ARG A 233 -10.07 -4.10 -12.40
CA ARG A 233 -11.10 -3.19 -11.84
C ARG A 233 -11.61 -2.22 -12.90
N ARG A 234 -10.73 -1.71 -13.77
CA ARG A 234 -11.11 -0.93 -14.97
C ARG A 234 -12.00 -1.76 -15.91
N GLY A 235 -11.65 -3.04 -16.12
CA GLY A 235 -12.47 -3.97 -16.90
C GLY A 235 -13.85 -4.27 -16.27
N GLY A 236 -13.91 -4.41 -14.94
CA GLY A 236 -15.15 -4.64 -14.19
C GLY A 236 -16.14 -3.50 -14.29
N GLN A 237 -15.68 -2.26 -14.08
CA GLN A 237 -16.53 -1.06 -14.18
C GLN A 237 -17.03 -0.82 -15.60
N ALA A 238 -16.17 -1.00 -16.62
CA ALA A 238 -16.56 -0.89 -18.02
C ALA A 238 -17.60 -1.97 -18.42
N ARG A 239 -17.46 -3.20 -17.89
CA ARG A 239 -18.37 -4.30 -18.15
C ARG A 239 -19.71 -4.14 -17.42
N GLN A 240 -19.69 -3.56 -16.21
CA GLN A 240 -20.88 -3.22 -15.44
C GLN A 240 -21.66 -2.06 -16.07
N ALA A 241 -20.96 -1.01 -16.53
CA ALA A 241 -21.56 0.10 -17.28
C ALA A 241 -22.21 -0.37 -18.59
N ARG A 242 -21.54 -1.27 -19.34
CA ARG A 242 -22.12 -1.89 -20.54
C ARG A 242 -23.35 -2.74 -20.24
N ARG A 243 -23.35 -3.49 -19.12
CA ARG A 243 -24.52 -4.28 -18.69
C ARG A 243 -25.69 -3.41 -18.27
N SER A 244 -25.46 -2.35 -17.48
CA SER A 244 -26.50 -1.42 -17.07
C SER A 244 -27.08 -0.63 -18.25
N GLY A 245 -26.25 -0.26 -19.23
CA GLY A 245 -26.69 0.35 -20.49
C GLY A 245 -27.53 -0.60 -21.35
N ALA A 246 -27.12 -1.87 -21.46
CA ALA A 246 -27.89 -2.90 -22.17
C ALA A 246 -29.23 -3.22 -21.48
N GLN A 247 -29.28 -3.20 -20.15
CA GLN A 247 -30.49 -3.47 -19.38
C GLN A 247 -31.51 -2.32 -19.47
N ARG A 248 -31.03 -1.06 -19.48
CA ARG A 248 -31.87 0.12 -19.75
C ARG A 248 -32.39 0.15 -21.20
N GLY A 249 -31.54 -0.18 -22.18
CA GLY A 249 -31.95 -0.27 -23.59
C GLY A 249 -32.94 -1.40 -23.88
N GLY A 250 -32.76 -2.57 -23.23
CA GLY A 250 -33.69 -3.69 -23.32
C GLY A 250 -35.06 -3.39 -22.71
N SER A 251 -35.09 -2.72 -21.54
CA SER A 251 -36.34 -2.33 -20.89
C SER A 251 -37.12 -1.28 -21.67
N ALA A 252 -36.44 -0.36 -22.38
CA ALA A 252 -37.08 0.63 -23.24
C ALA A 252 -37.67 0.01 -24.54
N ARG A 253 -36.99 -0.98 -25.13
CA ARG A 253 -37.50 -1.72 -26.30
C ARG A 253 -38.72 -2.58 -25.97
N LEU A 254 -38.75 -3.20 -24.79
CA LEU A 254 -39.88 -4.03 -24.36
C LEU A 254 -41.13 -3.19 -24.03
N HIS A 255 -40.95 -2.00 -23.45
CA HIS A 255 -42.08 -1.06 -23.24
C HIS A 255 -42.62 -0.47 -24.54
N GLY A 256 -41.76 -0.16 -25.52
CA GLY A 256 -42.20 0.33 -26.83
C GLY A 256 -42.98 -0.71 -27.65
N ALA A 257 -42.60 -1.99 -27.56
CA ALA A 257 -43.30 -3.08 -28.23
C ALA A 257 -44.68 -3.39 -27.60
N ALA A 258 -44.82 -3.25 -26.28
CA ALA A 258 -46.10 -3.45 -25.59
C ALA A 258 -47.13 -2.34 -25.91
N LEU A 259 -46.67 -1.10 -26.12
CA LEU A 259 -47.55 0.01 -26.51
C LEU A 259 -47.99 -0.11 -27.99
N SER A 260 -47.10 -0.56 -28.89
CA SER A 260 -47.46 -0.74 -30.31
C SER A 260 -48.44 -1.88 -30.57
N ALA A 261 -48.50 -2.90 -29.69
CA ALA A 261 -49.45 -4.01 -29.82
C ALA A 261 -50.86 -3.69 -29.30
N SER A 262 -51.06 -2.52 -28.68
CA SER A 262 -52.34 -2.10 -28.09
C SER A 262 -53.20 -1.27 -29.05
N ASP A 263 -52.61 -0.72 -30.11
CA ASP A 263 -53.28 0.23 -31.02
C ASP A 263 -53.81 -0.42 -32.33
N ASP A 264 -53.54 -1.70 -32.57
CA ASP A 264 -53.82 -2.36 -33.86
C ASP A 264 -55.16 -3.13 -33.91
N HIS A 265 -56.04 -2.95 -32.91
CA HIS A 265 -57.31 -3.68 -32.82
C HIS A 265 -58.59 -2.87 -33.03
N LEU A 266 -58.49 -1.70 -33.68
CA LEU A 266 -59.69 -0.92 -34.02
C LEU A 266 -59.62 -0.35 -35.44
N ARG A 267 -59.87 -1.21 -36.45
CA ARG A 267 -60.39 -0.81 -37.78
C ARG A 267 -60.81 -2.02 -38.63
N ASP A 268 -62.11 -2.04 -38.94
CA ASP A 268 -62.76 -2.48 -40.20
C ASP A 268 -62.69 -3.98 -40.60
N ASP A 269 -63.74 -4.72 -41.02
CA ASP A 269 -65.16 -4.45 -41.40
C ASP A 269 -65.88 -5.84 -41.64
N PRO A 270 -66.97 -6.03 -42.44
CA PRO A 270 -68.36 -6.26 -42.01
C PRO A 270 -69.01 -7.65 -42.30
N ARG A 271 -70.20 -7.82 -41.70
CA ARG A 271 -71.45 -8.53 -42.14
C ARG A 271 -71.57 -10.08 -42.18
N SER A 272 -72.52 -10.51 -41.33
CA SER A 272 -73.71 -11.38 -41.57
C SER A 272 -73.66 -12.91 -41.43
N ALA A 273 -74.53 -13.38 -40.50
CA ALA A 273 -75.31 -14.63 -40.42
C ALA A 273 -74.52 -15.98 -40.38
N ASP A 274 -74.91 -17.04 -39.68
CA ASP A 274 -76.21 -17.52 -39.25
C ASP A 274 -76.05 -18.64 -38.17
N ALA A 275 -77.14 -18.88 -37.43
CA ALA A 275 -77.59 -20.12 -36.77
C ALA A 275 -76.73 -20.95 -35.74
N ARG A 276 -77.44 -21.29 -34.64
CA ARG A 276 -77.17 -22.18 -33.48
C ARG A 276 -77.21 -23.71 -33.80
N PRO A 277 -77.28 -24.66 -32.83
CA PRO A 277 -76.45 -24.97 -31.63
C PRO A 277 -76.11 -26.49 -31.47
N GLY A 278 -75.27 -26.84 -30.47
CA GLY A 278 -75.15 -28.19 -29.89
C GLY A 278 -73.72 -28.45 -29.38
N GLY A 279 -73.42 -29.09 -28.26
CA GLY A 279 -74.16 -29.75 -27.20
C GLY A 279 -73.13 -30.38 -26.23
N SER A 280 -73.50 -30.50 -24.95
CA SER A 280 -73.08 -31.53 -23.97
C SER A 280 -71.62 -32.04 -23.94
N GLY A 281 -70.93 -31.87 -22.79
CA GLY A 281 -69.71 -32.62 -22.50
C GLY A 281 -69.11 -32.42 -21.11
N VAL A 282 -69.77 -32.97 -20.09
CA VAL A 282 -69.27 -33.19 -18.72
C VAL A 282 -67.94 -33.96 -18.70
N ARG A 283 -66.93 -33.57 -17.90
CA ARG A 283 -66.34 -34.34 -16.77
C ARG A 283 -65.02 -33.73 -16.24
N ALA A 284 -64.95 -33.54 -14.92
CA ALA A 284 -63.71 -33.30 -14.16
C ALA A 284 -63.20 -34.64 -13.53
N PRO A 285 -62.25 -34.63 -12.58
CA PRO A 285 -60.80 -34.83 -12.78
C PRO A 285 -60.30 -36.15 -12.11
N ARG A 286 -59.07 -36.60 -12.39
CA ARG A 286 -58.40 -37.58 -11.51
C ARG A 286 -56.91 -37.32 -11.26
N LYS A 287 -56.63 -37.36 -9.96
CA LYS A 287 -55.37 -37.31 -9.20
C LYS A 287 -54.28 -38.27 -9.67
N ALA A 288 -53.04 -37.85 -9.39
CA ALA A 288 -51.82 -38.63 -9.29
C ALA A 288 -51.83 -39.67 -8.16
N PRO A 289 -50.86 -40.61 -8.17
CA PRO A 289 -50.32 -41.17 -6.93
C PRO A 289 -48.81 -40.91 -6.78
N ASP A 290 -48.44 -40.55 -5.55
CA ASP A 290 -47.11 -40.73 -4.95
C ASP A 290 -46.74 -42.22 -4.91
N LEU A 291 -45.46 -42.54 -5.18
CA LEU A 291 -44.83 -43.74 -4.64
C LEU A 291 -43.43 -43.39 -4.12
N ARG A 292 -43.22 -43.89 -2.90
CA ARG A 292 -41.96 -43.98 -2.14
C ARG A 292 -40.95 -44.89 -2.83
#